data_AF-A0A240UJ45-F1
#
_entry.id   AF-A0A240UJ45-F1
#
_cell.length_a   1.000
_cell.length_b   1.000
_cell.length_c   1.000
_cell.angle_alpha   90.00
_cell.angle_beta   90.00
_cell.angle_gamma   90.00
#
_symmetry.space_group_name_H-M   'P 1'
#
loop_
_entity.id
_entity.type
_entity.pdbx_description
1 polymer ?
#
loop_
_entity_poly.entity_id
_entity_poly.type
_entity_poly.pdbx_seq_one_letter_code
_entity_poly.pdbx_strand_id
1 'polypeptide(L)' 'MFLQDAMGQLGMSREDFANRISVSKSCLQKWMSRHGSSDFRQMPLMAWKFVNEILEHEVAY' A
#
# COMPACT_ATOMS: atom_id res chain seq x y z
N MET A 1 6.79 -0.23 -7.07
CA MET A 1 6.34 0.99 -7.76
C MET A 1 4.92 1.35 -7.31
N PHE A 2 3.87 0.57 -7.63
CA PHE A 2 2.48 0.86 -7.22
C PHE A 2 2.27 1.43 -5.80
N LEU A 3 2.76 0.76 -4.75
CA LEU A 3 2.61 1.25 -3.37
C LEU A 3 3.33 2.59 -3.11
N GLN A 4 4.50 2.80 -3.73
CA GLN A 4 5.20 4.08 -3.64
C GLN A 4 4.45 5.18 -4.37
N ASP A 5 3.91 4.89 -5.56
CA ASP A 5 3.08 5.85 -6.31
C ASP A 5 1.82 6.21 -5.52
N ALA A 6 1.12 5.23 -4.95
CA ALA A 6 -0.05 5.45 -4.11
C ALA A 6 0.26 6.35 -2.91
N MET A 7 1.36 6.08 -2.20
CA MET A 7 1.81 6.92 -1.08
C MET A 7 2.19 8.34 -1.53
N GLY A 8 2.79 8.47 -2.72
CA GLY A 8 3.14 9.76 -3.31
C GLY A 8 1.91 10.59 -3.67
N GLN A 9 0.89 9.96 -4.24
CA GLN A 9 -0.38 10.61 -4.58
C GLN A 9 -1.13 11.10 -3.34
N LEU A 10 -1.14 10.28 -2.28
CA LEU A 10 -1.84 10.60 -1.04
C LEU A 10 -1.04 11.58 -0.15
N GLY A 11 0.26 11.79 -0.40
CA GLY A 11 1.12 12.58 0.48
C GLY A 11 1.26 11.98 1.89
N MET A 12 0.97 10.69 2.05
CA MET A 12 0.89 10.00 3.33
C MET A 12 2.19 9.26 3.66
N SER A 13 2.53 9.20 4.96
CA SER A 13 3.59 8.32 5.43
C SER A 13 3.18 6.85 5.38
N ARG A 14 4.15 5.93 5.31
CA ARG A 14 3.90 4.47 5.28
C ARG A 14 3.00 3.98 6.41
N GLU A 15 3.10 4.60 7.59
CA GLU A 15 2.27 4.28 8.75
C GLU A 15 0.82 4.72 8.56
N ASP A 16 0.63 5.93 8.07
CA ASP A 16 -0.69 6.50 7.83
C ASP A 16 -1.41 5.71 6.71
N PHE A 17 -0.68 5.42 5.64
CA PHE A 17 -1.16 4.57 4.55
C PHE A 17 -1.54 3.17 5.03
N ALA A 18 -0.71 2.54 5.87
CA ALA A 18 -1.00 1.22 6.44
C ALA A 18 -2.25 1.24 7.34
N ASN A 19 -2.39 2.25 8.19
CA ASN A 19 -3.59 2.45 9.00
C ASN A 19 -4.83 2.67 8.14
N ARG A 20 -4.73 3.43 7.05
CA ARG A 20 -5.84 3.73 6.14
C ARG A 20 -6.39 2.47 5.46
N ILE A 21 -5.51 1.57 5.01
CA ILE A 21 -5.90 0.28 4.43
C ILE A 21 -6.15 -0.81 5.49
N SER A 22 -6.15 -0.45 6.79
CA SER A 22 -6.31 -1.38 7.91
C SER A 22 -5.34 -2.56 7.90
N VAL A 23 -4.09 -2.32 7.53
CA VAL A 23 -3.01 -3.34 7.59
C VAL A 23 -1.85 -2.87 8.46
N SER A 24 -1.07 -3.82 8.96
CA SER A 24 0.14 -3.49 9.73
C SER A 24 1.26 -2.95 8.84
N LYS A 25 2.05 -2.00 9.36
CA LYS A 25 3.29 -1.49 8.73
C LYS A 25 4.22 -2.60 8.26
N SER A 26 4.30 -3.69 9.02
CA SER A 26 5.11 -4.86 8.66
C SER A 26 4.58 -5.59 7.43
N CYS A 27 3.26 -5.67 7.22
CA CYS A 27 2.69 -6.24 5.99
C CYS A 27 3.02 -5.37 4.79
N LEU A 28 2.88 -4.05 4.93
CA LEU A 28 3.26 -3.10 3.89
C LEU A 28 4.74 -3.22 3.50
N GLN A 29 5.64 -3.31 4.50
CA GLN A 29 7.07 -3.53 4.24
C GLN A 29 7.36 -4.84 3.49
N LYS A 30 6.64 -5.91 3.83
CA LYS A 30 6.77 -7.21 3.15
C LYS A 30 6.34 -7.14 1.68
N TRP A 31 5.31 -6.36 1.38
CA TRP A 31 4.85 -6.13 0.00
C TRP A 31 5.80 -5.24 -0.80
N MET A 32 6.47 -4.30 -0.14
CA MET A 32 7.48 -3.42 -0.73
C MET A 32 8.86 -4.06 -0.84
N SER A 33 9.07 -5.22 -0.21
CA SER A 33 10.36 -5.90 -0.22
C SER A 33 10.71 -6.39 -1.63
N ARG A 34 12.00 -6.57 -1.89
CA ARG A 34 12.47 -6.98 -3.21
C ARG A 34 12.11 -8.44 -3.46
N HIS A 35 11.62 -8.73 -4.67
CA HIS A 35 11.34 -10.09 -5.11
C HIS A 35 12.60 -10.95 -4.94
N GLY A 36 12.52 -12.01 -4.12
CA GLY A 36 13.66 -12.89 -3.80
C GLY A 36 14.22 -12.80 -2.38
N SER A 37 13.76 -11.85 -1.55
CA SER A 37 14.02 -11.90 -0.10
C SER A 37 12.99 -12.80 0.60
N SER A 38 13.40 -13.56 1.62
CA SER A 38 12.48 -14.43 2.40
C SER A 38 11.30 -13.70 3.05
N ASP A 39 11.41 -12.38 3.23
CA ASP A 39 10.35 -11.55 3.79
C ASP A 39 9.39 -10.98 2.72
N PHE A 40 9.67 -11.19 1.43
CA PHE A 40 8.79 -10.74 0.37
C PHE A 40 7.46 -11.49 0.40
N ARG A 41 6.36 -10.75 0.47
CA ARG A 41 5.02 -11.28 0.23
C ARG A 41 4.38 -10.55 -0.93
N GLN A 42 3.78 -11.33 -1.82
CA GLN A 42 2.91 -10.76 -2.84
C GLN A 42 1.68 -10.14 -2.15
N MET A 43 1.34 -8.91 -2.55
CA MET A 43 0.15 -8.25 -2.07
C MET A 43 -1.10 -8.97 -2.62
N PRO A 44 -2.07 -9.36 -1.76
CA PRO A 44 -3.29 -10.00 -2.22
C PRO A 44 -4.16 -9.02 -3.02
N LEU A 45 -4.95 -9.53 -3.96
CA LEU A 45 -5.84 -8.73 -4.82
C LEU A 45 -6.84 -7.87 -4.03
N MET A 46 -7.29 -8.34 -2.87
CA MET A 46 -8.17 -7.55 -1.99
C MET A 46 -7.47 -6.28 -1.48
N ALA A 47 -6.21 -6.37 -1.04
CA ALA A 47 -5.46 -5.20 -0.60
C ALA A 47 -5.21 -4.22 -1.75
N TRP A 48 -4.96 -4.75 -2.96
CA TRP A 48 -4.85 -3.91 -4.16
C TRP A 48 -6.14 -3.13 -4.43
N LYS A 49 -7.31 -3.79 -4.36
CA LYS A 49 -8.61 -3.13 -4.53
C LYS A 49 -8.85 -2.04 -3.49
N PHE A 50 -8.56 -2.30 -2.22
CA PHE A 50 -8.70 -1.29 -1.15
C PHE A 50 -7.83 -0.06 -1.41
N VAL A 51 -6.57 -0.25 -1.78
CA VAL A 51 -5.67 0.86 -2.13
C VAL A 51 -6.24 1.66 -3.29
N ASN A 52 -6.71 0.98 -4.34
CA ASN A 52 -7.27 1.64 -5.52
C ASN A 52 -8.53 2.44 -5.16
N GLU A 53 -9.42 1.87 -4.36
CA GLU A 53 -10.65 2.53 -3.89
C GLU A 53 -10.35 3.81 -3.11
N ILE A 54 -9.34 3.78 -2.22
CA ILE A 54 -8.89 4.98 -1.49
C ILE A 54 -8.33 6.03 -2.45
N LEU A 55 -7.51 5.64 -3.42
CA LEU A 55 -6.96 6.57 -4.41
C LEU A 55 -8.06 7.18 -5.28
N GLU A 56 -9.02 6.38 -5.74
CA GLU A 56 -10.17 6.86 -6.51
C GLU A 56 -11.04 7.83 -5.69
N HIS A 57 -11.19 7.60 -4.38
CA HIS A 57 -11.91 8.51 -3.49
C HIS A 57 -11.20 9.83 -3.24
N GLU A 58 -9.87 9.84 -3.09
CA GLU A 58 -9.09 11.03 -2.76
C GLU A 58 -8.80 11.92 -3.99
N VAL A 59 -8.75 11.34 -5.20
CA VAL A 59 -8.60 12.09 -6.46
C VAL A 59 -9.91 12.73 -6.93
N ALA A 60 -11.06 12.29 -6.39
CA ALA A 60 -12.38 12.75 -6.81
C ALA A 60 -12.85 14.10 -6.19
N TYR A 61 -11.96 14.89 -5.57
CA TYR A 61 -12.33 16.15 -4.92
C TYR A 61 -11.40 17.33 -5.25
#